data_AF-A0A1G4PC49-F1
#
_entry.id   AF-A0A1G4PC49-F1
#
_cell.length_a   1.000
_cell.length_b   1.000
_cell.length_c   1.000
_cell.angle_alpha   90.00
_cell.angle_beta   90.00
_cell.angle_gamma   90.00
#
_symmetry.space_group_name_H-M   'P 1'
#
loop_
_entity.id
_entity.type
_entity.pdbx_description
1 polymer ?
#
loop_
_entity_poly.entity_id
_entity_poly.type
_entity_poly.pdbx_seq_one_letter_code
_entity_poly.pdbx_strand_id
1 'polypeptide(L)'
;MTVKKPETKTKTVEPGRKVAIGKINVAQAPAGAAAVEKAPKKPFNPTKFFKEVQIEAKRITWTSRKEVWITTVMVLIMVVLAGIFFFVVDGGIGFLTNYVTKIGLQG
;
A
#
# COMPACT_ATOMS: atom_id res chain seq x y z
N MET A 1 47.21 29.09 1.51
CA MET A 1 46.73 28.02 2.42
C MET A 1 45.94 27.04 1.58
N THR A 2 46.62 25.96 1.20
CA THR A 2 46.22 24.99 0.17
C THR A 2 45.43 23.81 0.76
N VAL A 3 44.46 23.37 -0.03
CA VAL A 3 43.48 22.29 0.16
C VAL A 3 44.05 21.01 0.80
N LYS A 4 43.36 20.46 1.82
CA LYS A 4 43.54 19.06 2.27
C LYS A 4 42.20 18.36 2.56
N LYS A 5 41.67 17.73 1.52
CA LYS A 5 40.91 16.47 1.53
C LYS A 5 41.56 15.67 0.40
N PRO A 6 42.09 14.44 0.57
CA PRO A 6 41.28 13.23 0.81
C PRO A 6 42.02 12.03 1.45
N GLU A 7 41.42 11.22 2.33
CA GLU A 7 41.93 9.84 2.57
C GLU A 7 40.77 8.84 2.79
N THR A 8 40.37 8.20 1.69
CA THR A 8 39.56 6.97 1.68
C THR A 8 40.45 5.84 2.17
N LYS A 9 40.07 5.18 3.27
CA LYS A 9 40.75 3.96 3.75
C LYS A 9 40.54 2.82 2.76
N THR A 10 41.41 2.71 1.77
CA THR A 10 41.66 1.50 1.02
C THR A 10 42.38 0.52 1.96
N LYS A 11 41.63 -0.40 2.58
CA LYS A 11 42.23 -1.60 3.15
C LYS A 11 42.61 -2.52 2.00
N THR A 12 43.89 -2.49 1.66
CA THR A 12 44.62 -3.56 0.98
C THR A 12 44.20 -4.91 1.57
N VAL A 13 43.49 -5.72 0.77
CA VAL A 13 43.19 -7.11 1.12
C VAL A 13 44.45 -7.92 0.85
N GLU A 14 45.12 -8.35 1.91
CA GLU A 14 46.28 -9.23 1.85
C GLU A 14 45.95 -10.55 1.14
N PRO A 15 46.76 -10.99 0.15
CA PRO A 15 46.58 -12.25 -0.54
C PRO A 15 47.20 -13.37 0.30
N GLY A 16 46.56 -13.78 1.40
CA GLY A 16 47.19 -14.73 2.32
C GLY A 16 46.28 -15.61 3.17
N ARG A 17 44.98 -15.36 3.27
CA ARG A 17 44.11 -16.21 4.08
C ARG A 17 43.63 -17.41 3.26
N LYS A 18 44.39 -18.50 3.37
CA LYS A 18 43.94 -19.85 2.99
C LYS A 18 42.74 -20.24 3.86
N VAL A 19 41.54 -19.90 3.40
CA VAL A 19 40.31 -20.49 3.91
C VAL A 19 40.27 -21.89 3.31
N ALA A 20 40.37 -22.90 4.17
CA ALA A 20 40.17 -24.29 3.81
C ALA A 20 38.72 -24.48 3.36
N ILE A 21 38.45 -24.16 2.10
CA ILE A 21 37.22 -24.50 1.39
C ILE A 21 37.28 -26.01 1.19
N GLY A 22 36.60 -26.73 2.07
CA GLY A 22 36.46 -28.18 2.00
C GLY A 22 35.96 -28.59 0.62
N LYS A 23 36.76 -29.43 -0.03
CA LYS A 23 36.41 -30.43 -1.04
C LYS A 23 34.98 -30.30 -1.60
N ILE A 24 34.78 -29.34 -2.49
CA ILE A 24 33.67 -29.35 -3.44
C ILE A 24 34.17 -30.15 -4.64
N ASN A 25 33.82 -31.43 -4.66
CA ASN A 25 34.14 -32.33 -5.76
C ASN A 25 33.39 -31.86 -7.02
N VAL A 26 34.08 -31.11 -7.87
CA VAL A 26 33.68 -30.88 -9.26
C VAL A 26 34.07 -32.14 -10.03
N ALA A 27 33.21 -33.16 -10.01
CA ALA A 27 33.10 -34.20 -11.03
C ALA A 27 32.14 -35.29 -10.55
N GLN A 28 30.85 -35.12 -10.86
CA GLN A 28 29.99 -36.26 -11.21
C GLN A 28 28.87 -35.75 -12.12
N ALA A 29 29.16 -35.75 -13.42
CA ALA A 29 28.12 -35.76 -14.43
C ALA A 29 27.77 -37.21 -14.74
N PRO A 30 26.50 -37.61 -14.65
CA PRO A 30 25.97 -38.64 -15.52
C PRO A 30 25.12 -37.98 -16.61
N ALA A 31 25.50 -38.29 -17.84
CA ALA A 31 24.68 -38.12 -19.03
C ALA A 31 23.35 -38.86 -18.88
N GLY A 32 22.26 -38.22 -19.31
CA GLY A 32 20.93 -38.82 -19.28
C GLY A 32 19.88 -37.81 -19.68
N ALA A 33 19.77 -37.55 -20.97
CA ALA A 33 18.61 -36.90 -21.56
C ALA A 33 17.37 -37.79 -21.37
N ALA A 34 16.57 -37.53 -20.34
CA ALA A 34 15.15 -37.87 -20.24
C ALA A 34 14.58 -37.28 -18.95
N ALA A 35 13.33 -36.82 -19.01
CA ALA A 35 12.53 -36.28 -17.90
C ALA A 35 12.78 -34.81 -17.53
N VAL A 36 12.40 -33.91 -18.45
CA VAL A 36 11.69 -32.69 -18.03
C VAL A 36 10.30 -33.11 -17.56
N GLU A 37 10.20 -33.67 -16.36
CA GLU A 37 8.91 -33.98 -15.76
C GLU A 37 8.63 -33.05 -14.59
N LYS A 38 7.86 -32.00 -14.92
CA LYS A 38 7.03 -31.15 -14.05
C LYS A 38 7.75 -30.55 -12.85
N ALA A 39 8.18 -29.30 -13.04
CA ALA A 39 8.36 -28.35 -11.96
C ALA A 39 7.22 -28.51 -10.93
N PRO A 40 7.51 -28.78 -9.64
CA PRO A 40 6.47 -28.82 -8.63
C PRO A 40 5.86 -27.42 -8.59
N LYS A 41 4.62 -27.29 -9.08
CA LYS A 41 3.78 -26.11 -8.85
C LYS A 41 3.68 -26.00 -7.33
N LYS A 42 4.52 -25.14 -6.75
CA LYS A 42 4.56 -24.87 -5.32
C LYS A 42 3.12 -24.52 -4.95
N PRO A 43 2.40 -25.37 -4.19
CA PRO A 43 1.00 -25.11 -3.92
C PRO A 43 0.92 -23.75 -3.22
N PHE A 44 -0.07 -22.94 -3.60
CA PHE A 44 -0.39 -21.70 -2.90
C PHE A 44 -0.55 -22.07 -1.43
N ASN A 45 0.44 -21.72 -0.61
CA ASN A 45 0.44 -22.07 0.79
C ASN A 45 -0.06 -20.86 1.56
N PRO A 46 -1.36 -20.79 1.91
CA PRO A 46 -1.98 -19.61 2.51
C PRO A 46 -1.22 -19.13 3.75
N THR A 47 -0.61 -20.05 4.51
CA THR A 47 0.18 -19.72 5.70
C THR A 47 1.42 -18.86 5.42
N LYS A 48 2.02 -18.97 4.22
CA LYS A 48 3.15 -18.11 3.79
C LYS A 48 2.67 -16.74 3.34
N PHE A 49 1.57 -16.69 2.60
CA PHE A 49 0.95 -15.43 2.14
C PHE A 49 0.53 -14.54 3.32
N PHE A 50 -0.05 -15.09 4.39
CA PHE A 50 -0.37 -14.27 5.58
C PHE A 50 0.87 -13.64 6.23
N LYS A 51 2.01 -14.35 6.23
CA LYS A 51 3.28 -13.81 6.75
C LYS A 51 3.84 -12.72 5.85
N GLU A 52 3.78 -12.91 4.53
CA GLU A 52 4.17 -11.91 3.53
C GLU A 52 3.28 -10.66 3.61
N VAL A 53 1.97 -10.83 3.73
CA VAL A 53 1.00 -9.74 3.92
C VAL A 53 1.24 -9.01 5.24
N GLN A 54 1.60 -9.70 6.32
CA GLN A 54 1.93 -9.03 7.59
C GLN A 54 3.20 -8.17 7.49
N ILE A 55 4.21 -8.63 6.72
CA ILE A 55 5.44 -7.88 6.48
C ILE A 55 5.15 -6.64 5.62
N GLU A 56 4.31 -6.78 4.59
CA GLU A 56 3.92 -5.67 3.73
C GLU A 56 2.96 -4.70 4.46
N ALA A 57 2.05 -5.21 5.29
CA ALA A 57 1.13 -4.41 6.09
C ALA A 57 1.84 -3.54 7.11
N LYS A 58 3.00 -3.97 7.63
CA LYS A 58 3.85 -3.15 8.51
C LYS A 58 4.47 -1.95 7.80
N ARG A 59 4.54 -1.96 6.46
CA ARG A 59 5.00 -0.81 5.66
C ARG A 59 3.88 0.20 5.38
N ILE A 60 2.63 -0.20 5.58
CA ILE A 60 1.48 0.69 5.50
C ILE A 60 1.46 1.52 6.77
N THR A 61 2.05 2.71 6.70
CA THR A 61 1.96 3.71 7.77
C THR A 61 0.51 4.21 7.78
N TRP A 62 -0.37 3.54 8.52
CA TRP A 62 -1.73 4.02 8.66
C TRP A 62 -1.71 5.41 9.28
N THR A 63 -2.47 6.31 8.66
CA THR A 63 -2.49 7.72 9.03
C THR A 63 -2.90 7.87 10.49
N SER A 64 -2.35 8.86 11.18
CA SER A 64 -2.70 9.09 12.57
C SER A 64 -4.20 9.37 12.68
N ARG A 65 -4.85 8.80 13.70
CA ARG A 65 -6.28 9.06 13.98
C ARG A 65 -6.58 10.55 14.02
N LYS A 66 -5.63 11.37 14.47
CA LYS A 66 -5.77 12.84 14.52
C LYS A 66 -5.98 13.43 13.12
N GLU A 67 -5.20 13.00 12.13
CA GLU A 67 -5.33 13.48 10.74
C GLU A 67 -6.68 13.08 10.14
N VAL A 68 -7.12 11.83 10.41
CA VAL A 68 -8.46 11.35 10.00
C VAL A 68 -9.57 12.22 10.59
N TRP A 69 -9.45 12.61 11.86
CA TRP A 69 -10.43 13.50 12.50
C TRP A 69 -10.45 14.88 11.85
N ILE A 70 -9.29 15.50 11.59
CA ILE A 70 -9.23 16.82 10.94
C ILE A 70 -9.88 16.77 9.55
N THR A 71 -9.52 15.78 8.71
CA THR A 71 -10.09 15.69 7.36
C THR A 71 -11.58 15.38 7.38
N THR A 72 -12.03 14.53 8.32
CA THR A 72 -13.45 14.23 8.51
C THR A 72 -14.23 15.48 8.90
N VAL A 73 -13.73 16.29 9.85
CA VAL A 73 -14.40 17.52 10.30
C VAL A 73 -14.53 18.53 9.15
N MET A 74 -13.48 18.71 8.35
CA MET A 74 -13.55 19.58 7.17
C MET A 74 -14.65 19.16 6.20
N VAL A 75 -14.77 17.85 5.93
CA VAL A 75 -15.84 17.29 5.09
C VAL A 75 -17.21 17.48 5.76
N LEU A 76 -17.31 17.25 7.06
CA LEU A 76 -18.55 17.36 7.83
C LEU A 76 -19.14 18.78 7.76
N ILE A 77 -18.29 19.80 7.82
CA ILE A 77 -18.71 21.20 7.65
C ILE A 77 -19.38 21.40 6.29
N MET A 78 -18.77 20.93 5.19
CA MET A 78 -19.33 21.08 3.85
C MET A 78 -20.66 20.32 3.70
N VAL A 79 -20.77 19.15 4.33
CA VAL A 79 -21.97 18.31 4.30
C VAL A 79 -23.10 18.98 5.08
N VAL A 80 -22.81 19.61 6.22
CA VAL A 80 -23.80 20.37 6.98
C VAL A 80 -24.28 21.59 6.18
N LEU A 81 -23.39 22.33 5.53
CA LEU A 81 -23.78 23.46 4.67
C LEU A 81 -24.66 23.01 3.50
N ALA A 82 -24.28 21.95 2.81
CA ALA A 82 -25.09 21.36 1.75
C ALA A 82 -26.44 20.84 2.29
N GLY A 83 -26.46 20.23 3.47
CA GLY A 83 -27.67 19.77 4.14
C GLY A 83 -28.65 20.89 4.47
N ILE A 84 -28.14 22.04 4.95
CA ILE A 84 -28.96 23.25 5.17
C ILE A 84 -29.53 23.75 3.84
N PHE A 85 -28.71 23.80 2.79
CA PHE A 85 -29.17 24.20 1.46
C PHE A 85 -30.30 23.30 0.96
N PHE A 86 -30.12 21.98 1.00
CA PHE A 86 -31.15 21.03 0.59
C PHE A 86 -32.40 21.15 1.46
N PHE A 87 -32.26 21.29 2.78
CA PHE A 87 -33.40 21.48 3.67
C PHE A 87 -34.27 22.70 3.29
N VAL A 88 -33.64 23.82 2.92
CA VAL A 88 -34.37 25.01 2.46
C VAL A 88 -35.05 24.77 1.11
N VAL A 89 -34.36 24.11 0.18
CA VAL A 89 -34.90 23.80 -1.15
C VAL A 89 -36.08 22.83 -1.04
N ASP A 90 -35.93 21.75 -0.28
CA ASP A 90 -36.96 20.74 -0.04
C ASP A 90 -38.17 21.37 0.65
N GLY A 91 -37.95 22.22 1.65
CA GLY A 91 -39.00 23.00 2.30
C GLY A 91 -39.71 23.93 1.32
N GLY A 92 -38.95 24.68 0.50
CA GLY A 92 -39.49 25.59 -0.51
C GLY A 92 -40.35 24.89 -1.56
N ILE A 93 -39.90 23.73 -2.06
CA ILE A 93 -40.67 22.90 -2.99
C ILE A 93 -41.94 22.36 -2.32
N GLY A 94 -41.86 21.94 -1.05
CA GLY A 94 -43.03 21.54 -0.27
C GLY A 94 -44.07 22.66 -0.17
N PHE A 95 -43.66 23.88 0.18
CA PHE A 95 -44.57 25.04 0.22
C PHE A 95 -45.16 25.36 -1.16
N LEU A 96 -44.33 25.31 -2.20
CA LEU A 96 -44.75 25.61 -3.57
C LEU A 96 -45.78 24.61 -4.09
N THR A 97 -45.55 23.31 -3.87
CA THR A 97 -46.49 22.26 -4.30
C THR A 97 -47.81 22.37 -3.54
N ASN A 98 -47.79 22.61 -2.23
CA ASN A 98 -49.00 22.87 -1.44
C ASN A 98 -49.77 24.10 -1.95
N TYR A 99 -49.07 25.15 -2.37
CA TYR A 99 -49.68 26.35 -2.94
C TYR A 99 -50.35 26.06 -4.29
N VAL A 100 -49.67 25.34 -5.17
CA VAL A 100 -50.18 24.95 -6.50
C VAL A 100 -51.40 24.03 -6.37
N THR A 101 -51.36 23.03 -5.49
CA THR A 101 -52.49 22.12 -5.29
C THR A 101 -53.72 22.84 -4.73
N LYS A 102 -53.53 23.81 -3.83
CA LYS A 102 -54.65 24.62 -3.31
C LYS A 102 -55.30 25.47 -4.40
N ILE A 103 -54.51 26.05 -5.31
CA ILE A 103 -55.02 26.81 -6.45
C ILE A 103 -55.77 25.92 -7.45
N GLY A 104 -55.24 24.72 -7.75
CA GLY A 104 -55.86 23.80 -8.71
C GLY A 104 -57.06 23.03 -8.18
N LEU A 105 -57.20 22.86 -6.86
CA LEU A 105 -58.34 22.18 -6.22
C LEU A 105 -59.51 23.12 -5.92
N GLN A 106 -59.28 24.44 -5.89
CA GLN A 106 -60.33 25.46 -5.66
C GLN A 106 -60.97 26.01 -6.96
N GLY A 107 -60.59 25.48 -8.13
CA GLY A 107 -61.15 25.83 -9.44
C GLY A 107 -62.04 24.74 -10.02
#